data_AF-A0A452GGW2-F1
#
_entry.id   AF-A0A452GGW2-F1
#
_cell.length_a   1.000
_cell.length_b   1.000
_cell.length_c   1.000
_cell.angle_alpha   90.00
_cell.angle_beta   90.00
_cell.angle_gamma   90.00
#
_symmetry.space_group_name_H-M   'P 1'
#
loop_
_entity.id
_entity.type
_entity.pdbx_description
1 polymer ?
#
loop_
_entity_poly.entity_id
_entity_poly.type
_entity_poly.pdbx_seq_one_letter_code
_entity_poly.pdbx_strand_id
1 'polypeptide(L)'
;KHSYFGTSNHGYARWLPAEYEDGVSLPKGFTEGKLYNGFPLPLVRKVSNEIIHTANENVTQDQQRSVIFVHWGQWVDHDLDLAPAPVTKITNT
;
A
#
# COMPACT_ATOMS: atom_id res chain seq x y z
N LYS A 1 -2.52 -30.43 -11.39
CA LYS A 1 -1.92 -30.27 -10.03
C LYS A 1 -0.85 -29.18 -10.12
N HIS A 2 -1.02 -28.06 -9.42
CA HIS A 2 -0.06 -26.94 -9.41
C HIS A 2 0.55 -26.83 -8.01
N SER A 3 1.69 -27.49 -7.78
CA SER A 3 2.33 -27.58 -6.45
C SER A 3 2.89 -26.25 -5.94
N TYR A 4 3.01 -25.23 -6.79
CA TYR A 4 3.56 -23.92 -6.45
C TYR A 4 2.52 -22.89 -6.00
N PHE A 5 1.22 -23.19 -6.14
CA PHE A 5 0.17 -22.27 -5.68
C PHE A 5 0.21 -22.12 -4.16
N GLY A 6 0.27 -20.86 -3.70
CA GLY A 6 0.33 -20.53 -2.27
C GLY A 6 1.69 -20.77 -1.62
N THR A 7 2.71 -21.18 -2.38
CA THR A 7 4.08 -21.28 -1.83
C THR A 7 4.69 -19.89 -1.65
N SER A 8 5.51 -19.71 -0.60
CA SER A 8 6.14 -18.43 -0.28
C SER A 8 7.11 -17.98 -1.38
N ASN A 9 7.50 -16.70 -1.36
CA ASN A 9 8.51 -16.12 -2.26
C ASN A 9 8.16 -16.19 -3.76
N HIS A 10 6.86 -16.14 -4.10
CA HIS A 10 6.37 -16.02 -5.47
C HIS A 10 5.61 -14.70 -5.65
N GLY A 11 5.48 -14.26 -6.90
CA GLY A 11 4.72 -13.05 -7.21
C GLY A 11 3.24 -13.19 -6.84
N TYR A 12 2.65 -12.10 -6.35
CA TYR A 12 1.23 -12.05 -6.04
C TYR A 12 0.36 -12.37 -7.27
N ALA A 13 -0.76 -13.04 -7.02
CA ALA A 13 -1.80 -13.20 -8.02
C ALA A 13 -2.38 -11.82 -8.40
N ARG A 14 -2.53 -11.58 -9.70
CA ARG A 14 -3.16 -10.36 -10.22
C ARG A 14 -4.61 -10.66 -10.61
N TRP A 15 -5.57 -10.10 -9.88
CA TRP A 15 -6.99 -10.20 -10.23
C TRP A 15 -7.36 -9.28 -11.41
N LEU A 16 -6.58 -8.21 -11.62
CA LEU A 16 -6.65 -7.31 -12.77
C LEU A 16 -5.25 -7.08 -13.36
N PRO A 17 -5.13 -6.73 -14.65
CA PRO A 17 -3.86 -6.32 -15.24
C PRO A 17 -3.16 -5.21 -14.45
N ALA A 18 -1.83 -5.20 -14.44
CA ALA A 18 -1.07 -4.14 -13.81
C ALA A 18 -1.22 -2.82 -14.56
N GLU A 19 -1.32 -1.70 -13.86
CA GLU A 19 -1.34 -0.38 -14.46
C GLU A 19 -0.14 0.46 -14.00
N TYR A 20 0.83 0.58 -14.89
CA TYR A 20 2.01 1.42 -14.69
C TYR A 20 1.99 2.61 -15.65
N GLU A 21 2.76 3.64 -15.31
CA GLU A 21 2.91 4.85 -16.10
C GLU A 21 3.44 4.55 -17.52
N ASP A 22 4.41 3.65 -17.63
CA ASP A 22 5.05 3.18 -18.86
C ASP A 22 4.43 1.87 -19.40
N GLY A 23 3.38 1.37 -18.74
CA GLY A 23 2.79 0.06 -19.03
C GLY A 23 3.60 -1.15 -18.54
N VAL A 24 4.72 -0.94 -17.84
CA VAL A 24 5.62 -2.03 -17.41
C VAL A 24 6.03 -1.93 -15.93
N SER A 25 6.60 -0.81 -15.49
CA SER A 25 7.29 -0.73 -14.19
C SER A 25 7.23 0.61 -13.47
N LEU A 26 7.13 1.74 -14.19
CA LEU A 26 7.13 3.05 -13.55
C LEU A 26 5.81 3.27 -12.80
N PRO A 27 5.83 3.57 -11.49
CA PRO A 27 4.60 3.84 -10.77
C PRO A 27 3.95 5.11 -11.29
N LYS A 28 2.61 5.18 -11.23
CA LYS A 28 1.90 6.37 -11.64
C LYS A 28 2.29 7.57 -10.78
N GLY A 29 2.50 8.73 -11.41
CA GLY A 29 2.95 9.95 -10.76
C GLY A 29 4.47 10.10 -10.67
N PHE A 30 5.23 9.20 -11.29
CA PHE A 30 6.69 9.32 -11.39
C PHE A 30 7.10 10.49 -12.29
N THR A 31 6.47 10.63 -13.46
CA THR A 31 6.75 11.74 -14.39
C THR A 31 5.86 12.94 -14.10
N GLU A 32 6.47 14.10 -13.83
CA GLU A 32 5.76 15.35 -13.59
C GLU A 32 4.90 15.76 -14.82
N GLY A 33 3.70 16.28 -14.56
CA GLY A 33 2.79 16.76 -15.60
C GLY A 33 2.02 15.67 -16.37
N LYS A 34 2.30 14.38 -16.12
CA LYS A 34 1.55 13.30 -16.78
C LYS A 34 0.11 13.22 -16.27
N LEU A 35 -0.81 13.08 -17.21
CA LEU A 35 -2.24 12.98 -16.93
C LEU A 35 -2.71 11.52 -16.97
N TYR A 36 -3.62 11.20 -16.08
CA TYR A 36 -4.30 9.92 -15.93
C TYR A 36 -5.79 10.17 -16.06
N ASN A 37 -6.42 9.61 -17.09
CA ASN A 37 -7.82 9.88 -17.43
C ASN A 37 -8.14 11.39 -17.54
N GLY A 38 -7.19 12.18 -18.06
CA GLY A 38 -7.34 13.63 -18.24
C GLY A 38 -6.97 14.49 -17.03
N PHE A 39 -6.55 13.90 -15.91
CA PHE A 39 -6.23 14.64 -14.67
C PHE A 39 -4.82 14.32 -14.14
N PRO A 40 -4.14 15.28 -13.50
CA PRO A 40 -2.91 14.98 -12.78
C PRO A 40 -3.24 14.16 -11.52
N LEU A 41 -2.34 13.24 -11.14
CA LEU A 41 -2.45 12.61 -9.83
C LEU A 41 -2.04 13.60 -8.73
N PRO A 42 -2.80 13.73 -7.63
CA PRO A 42 -2.40 14.56 -6.51
C PRO A 42 -1.21 13.93 -5.78
N LEU A 43 -0.38 14.77 -5.15
CA LEU A 43 0.63 14.28 -4.22
C LEU A 43 -0.04 13.49 -3.10
N VAL A 44 0.43 12.27 -2.82
CA VAL A 44 -0.12 11.42 -1.76
C VAL A 44 -0.11 12.11 -0.39
N ARG A 45 0.90 12.96 -0.13
CA ARG A 45 0.96 13.77 1.10
C ARG A 45 -0.13 14.85 1.16
N LYS A 46 -0.48 15.46 0.02
CA LYS A 46 -1.58 16.43 -0.04
C LYS A 46 -2.92 15.76 0.27
N VAL A 47 -3.17 14.59 -0.33
CA VAL A 47 -4.36 13.77 -0.03
C VAL A 47 -4.43 13.43 1.46
N SER A 48 -3.32 12.98 2.05
CA SER A 48 -3.24 12.70 3.49
C SER A 48 -3.58 13.92 4.35
N ASN A 49 -3.04 15.10 4.00
CA ASN A 49 -3.25 16.33 4.76
C ASN A 49 -4.68 16.88 4.64
N GLU A 50 -5.26 16.83 3.44
CA GLU A 50 -6.55 17.50 3.16
C GLU A 50 -7.76 16.60 3.40
N ILE A 51 -7.60 15.27 3.33
CA ILE A 51 -8.73 14.33 3.39
C ILE A 51 -8.68 13.43 4.62
N ILE A 52 -7.51 12.84 4.93
CA ILE A 52 -7.40 11.81 5.98
C ILE A 52 -7.14 12.41 7.36
N HIS A 53 -6.47 13.56 7.41
CA HIS A 53 -6.04 14.18 8.66
C HIS A 53 -7.23 14.44 9.62
N THR A 54 -7.08 13.98 10.86
CA THR A 54 -7.97 14.28 11.98
C THR A 54 -7.14 14.54 13.23
N ALA A 55 -7.62 15.41 14.11
CA ALA A 55 -7.01 15.61 15.42
C ALA A 55 -7.35 14.43 16.35
N ASN A 56 -6.46 14.08 17.27
CA ASN A 56 -6.65 12.91 18.14
C ASN A 56 -7.92 13.03 19.00
N GLU A 57 -8.22 14.25 19.45
CA GLU A 57 -9.42 14.59 20.21
C GLU A 57 -10.72 14.40 19.42
N ASN A 58 -10.64 14.35 18.08
CA ASN A 58 -11.79 14.14 17.19
C ASN A 58 -11.96 12.66 16.80
N VAL A 59 -11.11 11.75 17.30
CA VAL A 59 -11.23 10.32 17.02
C VAL A 59 -12.40 9.74 17.80
N THR A 60 -13.35 9.13 17.08
CA THR A 60 -14.50 8.45 17.69
C THR A 60 -14.14 7.00 18.05
N GLN A 61 -14.39 6.60 19.29
CA GLN A 61 -14.16 5.22 19.75
C GLN A 61 -15.27 4.29 19.26
N ASP A 62 -14.89 3.14 18.71
CA ASP A 62 -15.82 2.05 18.40
C ASP A 62 -16.30 1.39 19.71
N GLN A 63 -17.59 1.52 20.01
CA GLN A 63 -18.21 1.00 21.23
C GLN A 63 -18.50 -0.51 21.18
N GLN A 64 -18.32 -1.14 20.02
CA GLN A 64 -18.67 -2.54 19.78
C GLN A 64 -17.45 -3.42 19.49
N ARG A 65 -16.25 -2.85 19.41
CA ARG A 65 -15.01 -3.58 19.13
C ARG A 65 -13.92 -3.17 20.10
N SER A 66 -13.24 -4.17 20.65
CA SER A 66 -12.04 -3.96 21.44
C SER A 66 -10.82 -3.75 20.53
N VAL A 67 -9.76 -3.15 21.07
CA VAL A 67 -8.51 -2.88 20.34
C VAL A 67 -7.83 -4.16 19.82
N ILE A 68 -8.10 -5.33 20.43
CA ILE A 68 -7.60 -6.61 19.91
C ILE A 68 -8.19 -6.95 18.53
N PHE A 69 -9.34 -6.39 18.15
CA PHE A 69 -9.90 -6.54 16.80
C PHE A 69 -8.94 -6.04 15.72
N VAL A 70 -8.30 -4.88 15.96
CA VAL A 70 -7.32 -4.30 15.04
C VAL A 70 -6.00 -5.08 15.07
N HIS A 71 -5.53 -5.44 16.26
CA HIS A 71 -4.27 -6.19 16.42
C HIS A 71 -4.33 -7.59 15.82
N TRP A 72 -5.47 -8.27 15.94
CA TRP A 72 -5.67 -9.56 15.28
C TRP A 72 -5.58 -9.44 13.76
N GLY A 73 -6.12 -8.36 13.18
CA GLY A 73 -5.98 -8.07 11.76
C GLY A 73 -4.51 -7.97 11.33
N GLN A 74 -3.68 -7.22 12.07
CA GLN A 74 -2.24 -7.13 11.80
C GLN A 74 -1.53 -8.49 11.95
N TRP A 75 -1.88 -9.27 12.98
CA TRP A 75 -1.27 -10.58 13.19
C TRP A 75 -1.59 -11.55 12.05
N VAL A 76 -2.84 -11.56 11.57
CA VAL A 76 -3.26 -12.39 10.42
C VAL A 76 -2.60 -11.91 9.12
N ASP A 77 -2.53 -10.60 8.88
CA ASP A 77 -1.84 -10.01 7.72
C ASP A 77 -0.39 -10.54 7.61
N HIS A 78 0.33 -10.55 8.73
CA HIS A 78 1.70 -11.06 8.79
C HIS A 78 1.84 -12.59 8.60
N ASP A 79 0.77 -13.38 8.68
CA ASP A 79 0.77 -14.80 8.33
C ASP A 79 0.49 -15.01 6.83
N LEU A 80 -0.21 -14.07 6.19
CA LEU A 80 -0.66 -14.18 4.81
C LEU A 80 0.34 -13.62 3.81
N ASP A 81 0.95 -12.47 4.08
CA ASP A 81 1.85 -11.86 3.13
C ASP A 81 2.94 -10.94 3.69
N LEU A 82 3.98 -10.77 2.88
CA LEU A 82 5.08 -9.84 3.10
C LEU A 82 5.71 -9.49 1.74
N ALA A 83 5.65 -8.22 1.36
CA ALA A 83 6.35 -7.69 0.18
C ALA A 83 7.73 -7.14 0.59
N PRO A 84 8.84 -7.84 0.31
CA PRO A 84 10.17 -7.37 0.71
C PRO A 84 10.60 -6.13 -0.09
N ALA A 85 11.15 -5.14 0.60
CA ALA A 85 11.81 -3.98 0.01
C ALA A 85 13.34 -4.09 0.14
N PRO A 86 14.11 -3.48 -0.77
CA PRO A 86 15.56 -3.44 -0.65
C PRO A 86 15.98 -2.72 0.64
N VAL A 87 16.98 -3.29 1.33
CA VAL A 87 17.54 -2.68 2.55
C VAL A 87 18.41 -1.49 2.13
N THR A 88 18.04 -0.30 2.58
CA THR A 88 18.91 0.88 2.44
C THR A 88 20.04 0.78 3.45
N LYS A 89 21.28 0.55 3.00
CA LYS A 89 22.46 0.74 3.85
C LYS A 89 22.75 2.24 3.91
N ILE A 90 22.40 2.90 5.00
CA ILE A 90 22.91 4.25 5.26
C ILE A 90 24.40 4.10 5.60
N THR A 91 25.27 4.28 4.62
CA THR A 91 26.69 4.52 4.85
C THR A 91 26.87 6.01 5.12
N ASN A 92 27.09 6.38 6.38
CA ASN A 92 27.60 7.71 6.72
C ASN A 92 29.06 7.78 6.26
N THR A 93 29.29 8.27 5.03
CA THR A 93 30.58 8.81 4.60
C THR A 93 30.60 10.31 4.74
#